data_AF-U1S8R0-F1
#
_entry.id   AF-U1S8R0-F1
#
_cell.length_a   1.000
_cell.length_b   1.000
_cell.length_c   1.000
_cell.angle_alpha   90.00
_cell.angle_beta   90.00
_cell.angle_gamma   90.00
#
_symmetry.space_group_name_H-M   'P 1'
#
loop_
_entity.id
_entity.type
_entity.pdbx_description
1 polymer ?
#
loop_
_entity_poly.entity_id
_entity_poly.type
_entity_poly.pdbx_seq_one_letter_code
_entity_poly.pdbx_strand_id
1 'polypeptide(L)'
;MTRLALWQSMPPNAEAFLSEQPFALDTMQPTEWLQWIFIPRMYALLESQAPLPRQIAITPYLEEALKEEDYLAELLIPIIEIEKLLQQPC
;
A
#
# COMPACT_ATOMS: atom_id res chain seq x y z
N MET A 1 -1.45 2.20 10.53
CA MET A 1 -2.85 2.52 10.15
C MET A 1 -3.80 2.56 11.34
N THR A 2 -3.95 1.50 12.15
CA THR A 2 -4.88 1.50 13.31
C THR A 2 -4.61 2.60 14.33
N ARG A 3 -3.34 2.80 14.73
CA ARG A 3 -2.94 3.89 15.64
C ARG A 3 -3.23 5.29 15.08
N LEU A 4 -3.12 5.42 13.76
CA LEU A 4 -3.37 6.67 13.02
C LEU A 4 -4.86 6.87 12.71
N ALA A 5 -5.75 5.98 13.17
CA ALA A 5 -7.18 5.97 12.84
C ALA A 5 -7.50 5.93 11.33
N LEU A 6 -6.58 5.41 10.50
CA LEU A 6 -6.74 5.27 9.04
C LEU A 6 -7.31 3.92 8.62
N TRP A 7 -7.39 2.97 9.55
CA TRP A 7 -7.89 1.62 9.26
C TRP A 7 -9.41 1.65 9.13
N GLN A 8 -9.92 1.23 7.97
CA GLN A 8 -11.34 1.15 7.71
C GLN A 8 -11.89 -0.23 8.07
N SER A 9 -13.11 -0.28 8.64
CA SER A 9 -13.78 -1.55 8.97
C SER A 9 -14.49 -2.19 7.78
N MET A 10 -14.81 -1.40 6.75
CA MET A 10 -15.49 -1.84 5.54
C MET A 10 -14.62 -1.55 4.31
N PRO A 11 -14.66 -2.41 3.28
CA PRO A 11 -13.99 -2.13 2.02
C PRO A 11 -14.73 -1.06 1.21
N PRO A 12 -14.05 -0.41 0.24
CA PRO A 12 -14.70 0.39 -0.79
C PRO A 12 -15.73 -0.39 -1.60
N ASN A 13 -16.55 0.31 -2.38
CA ASN A 13 -17.47 -0.32 -3.32
C ASN A 13 -16.72 -1.25 -4.29
N ALA A 14 -17.36 -2.35 -4.69
CA ALA A 14 -16.74 -3.36 -5.56
C ALA A 14 -16.19 -2.78 -6.87
N GLU A 15 -16.85 -1.75 -7.42
CA GLU A 15 -16.40 -1.04 -8.62
C GLU A 15 -15.02 -0.40 -8.48
N ALA A 16 -14.62 -0.02 -7.27
CA ALA A 16 -13.29 0.57 -7.04
C ALA A 16 -12.15 -0.43 -7.29
N PHE A 17 -12.40 -1.73 -7.10
CA PHE A 17 -11.43 -2.78 -7.38
C PHE A 17 -11.30 -3.09 -8.87
N LEU A 18 -12.19 -2.55 -9.71
CA LEU A 18 -12.18 -2.73 -11.17
C LEU A 18 -11.37 -1.66 -11.89
N SER A 19 -10.77 -0.70 -11.18
CA SER A 19 -9.95 0.33 -11.81
C SER A 19 -8.72 -0.27 -12.50
N GLU A 20 -8.49 0.19 -13.73
CA GLU A 20 -7.31 -0.14 -14.53
C GLU A 20 -6.18 0.90 -14.34
N GLN A 21 -6.45 1.99 -13.63
CA GLN A 21 -5.45 3.02 -13.36
C GLN A 21 -4.40 2.49 -12.36
N PRO A 22 -3.13 2.89 -12.49
CA PRO A 22 -2.13 2.65 -11.46
C PRO A 22 -2.65 3.13 -10.10
N PHE A 23 -2.45 2.32 -9.06
CA PHE A 23 -2.90 2.62 -7.70
C PHE A 23 -4.41 2.86 -7.53
N ALA A 24 -5.24 2.51 -8.51
CA ALA A 24 -6.68 2.82 -8.50
C ALA A 24 -6.98 4.30 -8.19
N LEU A 25 -6.14 5.21 -8.72
CA LEU A 25 -6.15 6.66 -8.42
C LEU A 25 -7.51 7.35 -8.61
N ASP A 26 -8.35 6.81 -9.49
CA ASP A 26 -9.65 7.33 -9.85
C ASP A 26 -10.78 6.85 -8.92
N THR A 27 -10.56 5.78 -8.17
CA THR A 27 -11.63 5.08 -7.43
C THR A 27 -11.31 4.78 -5.96
N MET A 28 -10.06 4.93 -5.52
CA MET A 28 -9.64 4.70 -4.14
C MET A 28 -8.82 5.86 -3.59
N GLN A 29 -9.01 6.16 -2.30
CA GLN A 29 -8.07 6.96 -1.55
C GLN A 29 -6.75 6.21 -1.35
N PRO A 30 -5.61 6.90 -1.17
CA PRO A 30 -4.31 6.23 -1.02
C PRO A 30 -4.26 5.25 0.17
N THR A 31 -4.94 5.59 1.27
CA THR A 31 -5.05 4.74 2.46
C THR A 31 -5.95 3.52 2.23
N GLU A 32 -7.00 3.64 1.41
CA GLU A 32 -7.85 2.51 0.99
C GLU A 32 -7.08 1.54 0.10
N TRP A 33 -6.37 2.07 -0.89
CA TRP A 33 -5.50 1.28 -1.76
C TRP A 33 -4.44 0.53 -0.94
N LEU A 34 -3.83 1.20 0.04
CA LEU A 34 -2.84 0.59 0.91
C LEU A 34 -3.44 -0.57 1.72
N GLN A 35 -4.60 -0.37 2.33
CA GLN A 35 -5.25 -1.37 3.16
C GLN A 35 -5.80 -2.55 2.37
N TRP A 36 -6.46 -2.31 1.24
CA TRP A 36 -7.28 -3.31 0.56
C TRP A 36 -6.62 -3.91 -0.68
N ILE A 37 -5.58 -3.29 -1.23
CA ILE A 37 -4.84 -3.82 -2.38
C ILE A 37 -3.42 -4.19 -1.97
N PHE A 38 -2.65 -3.25 -1.41
CA PHE A 38 -1.23 -3.48 -1.15
C PHE A 38 -1.00 -4.54 -0.06
N ILE A 39 -1.58 -4.37 1.13
CA ILE A 39 -1.37 -5.30 2.25
C ILE A 39 -1.79 -6.73 1.90
N PRO A 40 -3.01 -7.01 1.36
CA PRO A 40 -3.40 -8.36 0.97
C PRO A 40 -2.51 -8.97 -0.11
N ARG A 41 -2.04 -8.16 -1.07
CA ARG A 41 -1.11 -8.61 -2.11
C ARG A 41 0.24 -9.05 -1.51
N MET A 42 0.76 -8.31 -0.52
CA MET A 42 1.98 -8.70 0.18
C MET A 42 1.82 -10.02 0.91
N TYR A 43 0.68 -10.26 1.57
CA TYR A 43 0.39 -11.56 2.18
C TYR A 43 0.36 -12.69 1.16
N ALA A 44 -0.35 -12.51 0.05
CA ALA A 44 -0.44 -13.52 -1.01
C ALA A 44 0.94 -13.87 -1.61
N LEU A 45 1.82 -12.87 -1.76
CA LEU A 45 3.20 -13.09 -2.22
C LEU A 45 3.99 -13.95 -1.23
N LEU A 46 3.90 -13.66 0.07
CA LEU A 46 4.58 -14.44 1.11
C LEU A 46 4.05 -15.88 1.17
N GLU A 47 2.73 -16.07 1.05
CA GLU A 47 2.09 -17.38 1.04
C GLU A 47 2.48 -18.22 -0.18
N SER A 48 2.70 -17.58 -1.33
CA SER A 48 3.04 -18.28 -2.58
C SER A 48 4.42 -18.95 -2.57
N GLN A 49 5.31 -18.58 -1.63
CA GLN A 49 6.73 -18.97 -1.61
C GLN A 49 7.49 -18.71 -2.92
N ALA A 50 6.93 -17.91 -3.82
CA ALA A 50 7.57 -17.51 -5.05
C ALA A 50 8.65 -16.45 -4.77
N PRO A 51 9.60 -16.25 -5.70
CA PRO A 51 10.55 -15.14 -5.60
C PRO A 51 9.83 -13.81 -5.41
N LEU A 52 10.17 -13.09 -4.34
CA LEU A 52 9.57 -11.79 -4.06
C LEU A 52 9.98 -10.76 -5.12
N PRO A 53 9.06 -9.86 -5.51
CA PRO A 53 9.36 -8.80 -6.44
C PRO A 53 10.37 -7.83 -5.83
N ARG A 54 11.49 -7.59 -6.53
CA ARG A 54 12.59 -6.73 -6.05
C ARG A 54 12.41 -5.24 -6.36
N GLN A 55 11.37 -4.87 -7.10
CA GLN A 55 11.12 -3.50 -7.59
C GLN A 55 9.72 -3.02 -7.19
N ILE A 56 9.36 -3.18 -5.92
CA ILE A 56 8.19 -2.49 -5.37
C ILE A 56 8.65 -1.15 -4.80
N ALA A 57 8.09 -0.07 -5.33
CA ALA A 57 8.29 1.29 -4.82
C ALA A 57 6.94 2.03 -4.86
N ILE A 58 6.28 2.10 -3.70
CA ILE A 58 5.01 2.78 -3.46
C ILE A 58 5.20 4.06 -2.62
N THR A 59 6.35 4.19 -1.94
CA THR A 59 6.70 5.39 -1.15
C THR A 59 6.52 6.69 -1.96
N PRO A 60 7.04 6.83 -3.21
CA PRO A 60 6.89 8.09 -3.96
C PRO A 60 5.43 8.43 -4.27
N TYR A 61 4.59 7.41 -4.46
CA TYR A 61 3.15 7.61 -4.67
C TYR A 61 2.48 8.11 -3.40
N LEU A 62 2.76 7.49 -2.24
CA LEU A 62 2.18 7.89 -0.96
C LEU A 62 2.67 9.29 -0.55
N GLU A 63 3.94 9.61 -0.79
CA GLU A 63 4.52 10.93 -0.54
C GLU A 63 3.76 12.01 -1.31
N GLU A 64 3.52 11.83 -2.61
CA GLU A 64 2.79 12.83 -3.41
C GLU A 64 1.30 12.88 -3.03
N ALA A 65 0.65 11.72 -2.87
CA ALA A 65 -0.79 11.64 -2.69
C ALA A 65 -1.26 12.08 -1.29
N LEU A 66 -0.38 12.03 -0.29
CA LEU A 66 -0.67 12.38 1.11
C LEU A 66 0.26 13.48 1.63
N LYS A 67 0.88 14.28 0.75
CA LYS A 67 1.89 15.30 1.12
C LYS A 67 1.42 16.35 2.12
N GLU A 68 0.11 16.60 2.17
CA GLU A 68 -0.52 17.57 3.08
C GLU A 68 -0.99 16.92 4.40
N GLU A 69 -0.80 15.60 4.57
CA GLU A 69 -1.29 14.85 5.72
C GLU A 69 -0.22 14.74 6.80
N ASP A 70 -0.53 15.25 8.00
CA ASP A 70 0.39 15.27 9.15
C ASP A 70 0.85 13.87 9.60
N TYR A 71 0.07 12.82 9.26
CA TYR A 71 0.38 11.43 9.60
C TYR A 71 1.30 10.73 8.59
N LEU A 72 1.62 11.36 7.46
CA LEU A 72 2.39 10.75 6.36
C LEU A 72 3.72 10.17 6.85
N ALA A 73 4.47 10.96 7.63
CA ALA A 73 5.78 10.54 8.12
C ALA A 73 5.71 9.24 8.95
N GLU A 74 4.72 9.11 9.84
CA GLU A 74 4.54 7.89 10.64
C GLU A 74 4.03 6.72 9.77
N LEU A 75 3.20 7.01 8.76
CA LEU A 75 2.69 5.99 7.84
C LEU A 75 3.80 5.39 6.96
N LEU A 76 4.78 6.19 6.52
CA LEU A 76 5.85 5.73 5.63
C LEU A 76 6.86 4.82 6.31
N ILE A 77 7.06 4.91 7.62
CA ILE A 77 8.04 4.10 8.36
C ILE A 77 7.91 2.59 8.04
N PRO A 78 6.75 1.94 8.26
CA PRO A 78 6.62 0.51 7.95
C PRO A 78 6.70 0.21 6.44
N ILE A 79 6.32 1.15 5.58
CA ILE A 79 6.33 0.96 4.11
C ILE A 79 7.75 0.92 3.58
N ILE A 80 8.59 1.86 3.99
CA ILE A 80 10.00 1.93 3.63
C ILE A 80 10.74 0.67 4.10
N GLU A 81 10.42 0.15 5.30
CA GLU A 81 11.01 -1.10 5.78
C GLU A 81 10.59 -2.31 4.94
N ILE A 82 9.34 -2.39 4.49
CA ILE A 82 8.89 -3.43 3.56
C ILE A 82 9.67 -3.35 2.24
N GLU A 83 9.79 -2.16 1.64
CA GLU A 83 10.51 -1.97 0.39
C GLU A 83 11.99 -2.35 0.50
N LYS A 84 12.64 -1.96 1.61
CA LYS A 84 14.03 -2.36 1.89
C LYS A 84 14.17 -3.88 1.98
N LEU A 85 13.27 -4.57 2.69
CA LEU A 85 13.32 -6.02 2.83
C LEU A 85 13.17 -6.73 1.48
N LEU A 86 12.34 -6.21 0.58
CA LEU A 86 12.15 -6.76 -0.77
C LEU A 86 13.36 -6.56 -1.69
N GLN A 87 14.18 -5.55 -1.41
CA GLN A 87 15.39 -5.25 -2.18
C GLN A 87 16.62 -6.05 -1.73
N GLN A 88 16.55 -6.73 -0.59
CA GLN A 88 17.66 -7.55 -0.09
C GLN A 88 17.82 -8.81 -0.98
N PRO A 89 19.04 -9.12 -1.45
CA PRO A 89 19.30 -10.39 -2.12
C PRO A 89 19.12 -11.53 -1.11
N CYS A 90 18.38 -12.59 -1.51
CA CYS A 90 18.30 -13.85 -0.75
C CYS A 90 19.68 -14.52 -0.65
#